data_AF-A0A920URL6-F1
#
_entry.id   AF-A0A920URL6-F1
#
_cell.length_a   1.000
_cell.length_b   1.000
_cell.length_c   1.000
_cell.angle_alpha   90.00
_cell.angle_beta   90.00
_cell.angle_gamma   90.00
#
_symmetry.space_group_name_H-M   'P 1'
#
loop_
_entity.id
_entity.type
_entity.pdbx_description
1 polymer ?
#
loop_
_entity_poly.entity_id
_entity_poly.type
_entity_poly.pdbx_seq_one_letter_code
_entity_poly.pdbx_strand_id
1 'polypeptide(L)'
;MRKYELVWILGVMLMKSKGAESIKKSPRLLLMRRRSDGTIFGGNVPAYPIKKNSEGYYLQANFEIDGPQAQDFERAIYADQSIIRHLLVREKTLLRC
;
A
#
# COMPACT_ATOMS: atom_id res chain seq x y z
N MET A 1 -6.40 -16.49 10.27
CA MET A 1 -5.68 -15.23 9.96
C MET A 1 -4.58 -15.52 8.96
N ARG A 2 -4.46 -14.70 7.91
CA ARG A 2 -3.43 -14.85 6.88
C ARG A 2 -2.57 -13.59 6.87
N LYS A 3 -1.28 -13.75 6.62
CA LYS A 3 -0.33 -12.65 6.47
C LYS A 3 -0.38 -12.12 5.05
N TYR A 4 -0.42 -10.81 4.94
CA TYR A 4 -0.40 -10.12 3.67
C TYR A 4 0.64 -9.00 3.69
N GLU A 5 1.19 -8.76 2.51
CA GLU A 5 2.07 -7.66 2.20
C GLU A 5 1.35 -6.76 1.19
N LEU A 6 1.26 -5.47 1.51
CA LEU A 6 0.68 -4.48 0.62
C LEU A 6 1.76 -3.50 0.20
N VAL A 7 1.92 -3.35 -1.11
CA VAL A 7 2.76 -2.32 -1.71
C VAL A 7 1.87 -1.39 -2.52
N TRP A 8 2.00 -0.08 -2.33
CA TRP A 8 1.25 0.89 -3.11
C TRP A 8 2.08 2.11 -3.49
N ILE A 9 1.67 2.74 -4.60
CA ILE A 9 2.37 3.87 -5.22
C ILE A 9 1.45 5.09 -5.18
N LEU A 10 1.97 6.18 -4.63
CA LEU A 10 1.28 7.47 -4.57
C LEU A 10 1.83 8.45 -5.58
N GLY A 11 0.95 9.29 -6.11
CA GLY A 11 1.32 10.37 -7.02
C GLY A 11 1.97 11.56 -6.32
N VAL A 12 3.02 12.11 -6.94
CA VAL A 12 3.81 13.23 -6.40
C VAL A 12 2.99 14.48 -6.11
N MET A 13 1.95 14.74 -6.91
CA MET A 13 1.07 15.90 -6.74
C MET A 13 0.37 15.90 -5.37
N LEU A 14 0.05 14.72 -4.84
CA LEU A 14 -0.65 14.57 -3.57
C LEU A 14 0.30 14.67 -2.36
N MET A 15 1.55 14.24 -2.49
CA MET A 15 2.52 14.28 -1.40
C MET A 15 2.94 15.70 -1.02
N LYS A 16 3.07 16.61 -1.99
CA LYS A 16 3.32 18.03 -1.72
C LYS A 16 2.16 18.72 -1.02
N SER A 17 0.92 18.27 -1.25
CA SER A 17 -0.30 18.91 -0.71
C SER A 17 -0.74 18.38 0.66
N LYS A 18 -0.55 17.08 0.93
CA LYS A 18 -1.11 16.41 2.12
C LYS A 18 -0.09 16.09 3.21
N GLY A 19 1.19 16.37 3.01
CA GLY A 19 2.25 16.10 3.97
C GLY A 19 2.56 14.59 4.08
N ALA A 20 3.86 14.26 4.09
CA ALA A 20 4.32 12.87 4.15
C ALA A 20 3.73 12.11 5.36
N GLU A 21 3.51 12.78 6.49
CA GLU A 21 2.99 12.17 7.72
C GLU A 21 1.49 11.83 7.71
N SER A 22 0.64 12.62 7.04
CA SER A 22 -0.78 12.29 6.93
C SER A 22 -1.02 11.15 5.92
N ILE A 23 -0.12 11.02 4.95
CA ILE A 23 -0.10 9.97 3.94
C ILE A 23 0.45 8.64 4.51
N LYS A 24 1.46 8.69 5.37
CA LYS A 24 1.90 7.53 6.19
C LYS A 24 0.73 6.90 6.96
N LYS A 25 -0.30 7.70 7.28
CA LYS A 25 -1.49 7.30 8.04
C LYS A 25 -2.67 6.85 7.17
N SER A 26 -2.55 6.76 5.84
CA SER A 26 -3.67 6.32 4.98
C SER A 26 -3.26 5.35 3.86
N PRO A 27 -3.36 4.04 4.10
CA PRO A 27 -4.52 3.19 3.84
C PRO A 27 -5.53 3.43 4.96
N ARG A 28 -6.75 3.92 4.66
CA ARG A 28 -7.56 4.61 5.68
C ARG A 28 -7.86 3.70 6.85
N LEU A 29 -7.09 4.04 7.88
CA LEU A 29 -6.52 3.25 8.96
C LEU A 29 -6.03 1.87 8.48
N LEU A 30 -4.96 1.39 9.07
CA LEU A 30 -4.66 -0.04 9.14
C LEU A 30 -5.77 -0.70 9.99
N LEU A 31 -7.03 -0.58 9.52
CA LEU A 31 -8.26 -0.39 10.28
C LEU A 31 -8.65 -1.75 10.81
N MET A 32 -8.66 -1.83 12.13
CA MET A 32 -9.13 -2.97 12.93
C MET A 32 -8.11 -4.08 13.28
N ARG A 33 -6.78 -3.91 13.07
CA ARG A 33 -5.78 -4.78 13.76
C ARG A 33 -4.40 -4.10 13.91
N ARG A 34 -3.95 -3.78 15.14
CA ARG A 34 -3.30 -4.57 16.23
C ARG A 34 -1.81 -4.93 16.07
N ARG A 35 -1.22 -4.90 14.88
CA ARG A 35 0.23 -4.71 14.65
C ARG A 35 0.49 -4.68 13.15
N SER A 36 1.19 -3.66 12.70
CA SER A 36 1.63 -3.47 11.32
C SER A 36 3.04 -2.91 11.36
N ASP A 37 3.98 -3.59 10.71
CA ASP A 37 5.27 -2.99 10.36
C ASP A 37 5.14 -2.36 8.97
N GLY A 38 5.29 -1.04 8.94
CA GLY A 38 5.27 -0.25 7.71
C GLY A 38 6.67 0.22 7.39
N THR A 39 7.15 -0.09 6.18
CA THR A 39 8.43 0.40 5.66
C THR A 39 8.17 1.36 4.52
N ILE A 40 8.76 2.54 4.61
CA ILE A 40 8.65 3.58 3.59
C ILE A 40 9.88 3.50 2.71
N PHE A 41 9.66 3.17 1.45
CA PHE A 41 10.66 3.34 0.43
C PHE A 41 10.44 4.77 -0.11
N GLY A 42 11.50 5.55 -0.28
CA GLY A 42 11.38 6.96 -0.66
C GLY A 42 10.70 7.20 -2.03
N GLY A 43 10.84 8.42 -2.55
CA GLY A 43 10.46 8.69 -3.93
C GLY A 43 11.37 7.92 -4.88
N ASN A 44 10.79 7.02 -5.69
CA ASN A 44 11.50 6.31 -6.74
C ASN A 44 10.88 6.65 -8.09
N VAL A 45 11.72 6.68 -9.12
CA VAL A 45 11.27 6.85 -10.51
C VAL A 45 10.81 5.47 -11.03
N PRO A 46 9.52 5.28 -11.37
CA PRO A 46 9.09 4.04 -12.00
C PRO A 46 9.75 3.89 -13.38
N ALA A 47 10.00 2.65 -13.81
CA ALA A 47 10.63 2.34 -15.10
C ALA A 47 9.87 2.92 -16.31
N TYR A 48 8.58 3.22 -16.15
CA TYR A 48 7.73 3.90 -17.13
C TYR A 48 6.73 4.79 -16.41
N PRO A 49 6.25 5.88 -17.05
CA PRO A 49 5.28 6.78 -16.44
C PRO A 49 3.94 6.08 -16.20
N ILE A 50 3.41 6.21 -14.98
CA ILE A 50 2.13 5.60 -14.60
C ILE A 50 1.10 6.70 -14.41
N LYS A 51 -0.04 6.64 -15.14
CA LYS A 51 -1.07 7.68 -15.16
C LYS A 51 -0.50 9.11 -15.39
N LYS A 52 0.49 9.24 -16.28
CA LYS A 52 1.24 10.49 -16.59
C LYS A 52 2.13 11.03 -15.47
N ASN A 53 2.34 10.27 -14.39
CA ASN A 53 3.32 10.62 -13.35
C ASN A 53 4.66 9.93 -13.64
N SER A 54 5.73 10.71 -13.71
CA SER A 54 7.12 10.27 -13.90
C SER A 54 7.83 9.87 -12.61
N GLU A 55 7.20 10.11 -11.47
CA GLU A 55 7.74 9.84 -10.14
C GLU A 55 6.62 9.28 -9.26
N GLY A 56 6.99 8.43 -8.29
CA GLY A 56 6.04 7.84 -7.35
C GLY A 56 6.70 7.52 -6.02
N TYR A 57 5.92 7.61 -4.95
CA TYR A 57 6.36 7.22 -3.61
C TYR A 57 5.85 5.82 -3.29
N TYR A 58 6.77 4.93 -2.94
CA TYR A 58 6.48 3.52 -2.68
C TYR A 58 6.29 3.28 -1.19
N LEU A 59 5.13 2.79 -0.81
CA LEU A 59 4.81 2.45 0.56
C LEU A 59 4.59 0.94 0.67
N GLN A 60 5.17 0.34 1.70
CA GLN A 60 4.98 -1.07 2.03
C GLN A 60 4.43 -1.19 3.45
N ALA A 61 3.46 -2.08 3.63
CA ALA A 61 2.96 -2.47 4.94
C ALA A 61 2.67 -3.97 5.00
N ASN A 62 3.11 -4.61 6.08
CA ASN A 62 2.79 -5.98 6.42
C ASN A 62 1.69 -6.01 7.49
N PHE A 63 0.67 -6.85 7.30
CA PHE A 63 -0.42 -7.00 8.25
C PHE A 63 -1.10 -8.37 8.17
N GLU A 64 -1.88 -8.68 9.20
CA GLU A 64 -2.66 -9.92 9.29
C GLU A 64 -4.17 -9.63 9.26
N ILE A 65 -4.84 -10.15 8.23
CA ILE A 65 -6.29 -10.01 8.05
C ILE A 65 -6.94 -11.36 7.71
N ASP A 66 -8.26 -11.43 7.92
CA ASP A 66 -9.02 -12.61 7.55
C ASP A 66 -9.30 -12.65 6.03
N GLY A 67 -9.44 -13.85 5.48
CA GLY A 67 -9.66 -14.07 4.04
C GLY A 67 -10.79 -13.24 3.42
N PRO A 68 -12.02 -13.27 3.96
CA PRO A 68 -13.14 -12.50 3.38
C PRO A 68 -12.96 -10.99 3.48
N GLN A 69 -12.32 -10.49 4.55
CA GLN A 69 -12.08 -9.05 4.74
C GLN A 69 -11.01 -8.49 3.79
N ALA A 70 -10.16 -9.34 3.21
CA ALA A 70 -9.13 -8.90 2.26
C ALA A 70 -9.72 -8.31 0.98
N GLN A 71 -10.84 -8.85 0.49
CA GLN A 71 -11.47 -8.36 -0.74
C GLN A 71 -12.13 -6.99 -0.55
N ASP A 72 -12.79 -6.77 0.59
CA ASP A 72 -13.37 -5.48 0.93
C ASP A 72 -12.29 -4.40 1.10
N PHE A 73 -11.13 -4.80 1.65
CA PHE A 73 -9.97 -3.93 1.77
C PHE A 73 -9.38 -3.53 0.41
N GLU A 74 -9.22 -4.47 -0.51
CA GLU A 74 -8.75 -4.18 -1.87
C GLU A 74 -9.69 -3.20 -2.60
N ARG A 75 -11.01 -3.36 -2.43
CA ARG A 75 -12.00 -2.43 -2.98
C ARG A 75 -11.89 -1.03 -2.38
N ALA A 76 -11.67 -0.93 -1.07
CA ALA A 76 -11.49 0.35 -0.39
C ALA A 76 -10.24 1.09 -0.89
N ILE A 77 -9.14 0.36 -1.11
CA ILE A 77 -7.91 0.92 -1.71
C ILE A 77 -8.16 1.37 -3.15
N TYR A 78 -8.87 0.57 -3.94
CA TYR A 78 -9.18 0.92 -5.32
C TYR A 78 -10.04 2.19 -5.44
N ALA A 79 -10.96 2.40 -4.49
CA ALA A 79 -11.78 3.60 -4.44
C ALA A 79 -10.96 4.88 -4.14
N ASP A 80 -9.77 4.74 -3.55
CA ASP A 80 -8.89 5.86 -3.28
C ASP A 80 -8.13 6.26 -4.55
N GLN A 81 -8.59 7.33 -5.17
CA GLN A 81 -7.99 7.90 -6.38
C GLN A 81 -6.57 8.45 -6.16
N SER A 82 -6.13 8.59 -4.91
CA SER A 82 -4.75 9.01 -4.60
C SER A 82 -3.71 7.93 -4.90
N ILE A 83 -4.14 6.67 -4.93
CA ILE A 83 -3.30 5.51 -5.18
C ILE A 83 -3.29 5.24 -6.68
N ILE A 84 -2.10 5.34 -7.28
CA ILE A 84 -1.92 5.12 -8.72
C ILE A 84 -1.97 3.63 -9.02
N ARG A 85 -1.32 2.85 -8.17
CA ARG A 85 -1.20 1.40 -8.27
C ARG A 85 -1.03 0.80 -6.87
N HIS A 86 -1.61 -0.36 -6.66
CA HIS A 86 -1.39 -1.17 -5.46
C HIS A 86 -1.19 -2.63 -5.87
N LEU A 87 -0.56 -3.38 -4.97
CA LEU A 87 -0.35 -4.81 -5.08
C LEU A 87 -0.51 -5.40 -3.68
N LEU A 88 -1.50 -6.28 -3.52
CA LEU A 88 -1.72 -7.05 -2.30
C LEU A 88 -1.27 -8.49 -2.55
N VAL A 89 -0.28 -8.94 -1.79
CA VAL A 89 0.29 -10.29 -1.90
C VAL A 89 0.06 -11.04 -0.60
N ARG A 90 -0.39 -12.29 -0.71
CA ARG A 90 -0.44 -13.20 0.43
C ARG A 90 0.95 -13.76 0.67
N GLU A 91 1.46 -13.64 1.89
CA GLU A 91 2.72 -14.28 2.26
C GLU A 91 2.52 -15.80 2.22
N LYS A 92 3.22 -16.47 1.30
CA LYS A 92 3.27 -17.93 1.25
C LYS A 92 4.57 -18.35 1.92
N THR A 93 4.48 -19.02 3.08
CA THR A 93 5.64 -19.69 3.67
C THR A 93 6.10 -20.73 2.66
N LEU A 94 7.23 -20.48 2.02
CA LEU A 94 7.91 -21.48 1.21
C LEU A 94 8.42 -22.53 2.20
N LEU A 95 7.70 -23.64 2.31
CA LEU A 95 8.26 -24.88 2.83
C LEU A 95 9.39 -25.23 1.87
N ARG A 96 10.63 -24.91 2.28
CA ARG A 96 11.81 -25.48 1.65
C ARG A 96 11.72 -26.99 1.89
N CYS A 97 11.54 -27.75 0.81
CA CYS A 97 11.74 -29.18 0.80
C CYS A 97 13.20 -29.51 1.12
#